data_AF-A0A160PHX2-F1
#
_entry.id   AF-A0A160PHX2-F1
#
_cell.length_a   1.000
_cell.length_b   1.000
_cell.length_c   1.000
_cell.angle_alpha   90.00
_cell.angle_beta   90.00
_cell.angle_gamma   90.00
#
_symmetry.space_group_name_H-M   'P 1'
#
loop_
_entity.id
_entity.type
_entity.pdbx_description
1 polymer ?
#
loop_
_entity_poly.entity_id
_entity_poly.type
_entity_poly.pdbx_seq_one_letter_code
_entity_poly.pdbx_strand_id
1 'polypeptide(L)'
;MNAHAHHLTRSQVIALLEERDTLRETIRQLEDILVPFMVLPKDWRLTTSEQRMMRALRASAPGILHKERAMIAMYGTWEDAPEQKIVDVFICKIRRKLMEAQTRIHIETIWGRGWRLTPESIQIFDGIVAADAADYPAWPSAERAA
;
A
#
# COMPACT_ATOMS: atom_id res chain seq x y z
N MET A 1 -37.89 11.22 15.04
CA MET A 1 -37.54 10.47 16.26
C MET A 1 -36.09 10.03 16.14
N ASN A 2 -35.13 10.89 16.53
CA ASN A 2 -33.70 10.56 16.55
C ASN A 2 -33.24 10.65 18.01
N ALA A 3 -33.37 9.55 18.75
CA ALA A 3 -32.77 9.41 20.07
C ALA A 3 -31.39 8.75 19.92
N HIS A 4 -30.43 9.11 20.79
CA HIS A 4 -29.10 8.50 21.02
C HIS A 4 -27.82 9.24 20.57
N ALA A 5 -27.80 10.57 20.64
CA ALA A 5 -26.62 11.26 21.18
C ALA A 5 -26.99 11.70 22.60
N HIS A 6 -26.14 11.53 23.64
CA HIS A 6 -26.57 11.97 24.99
C HIS A 6 -25.86 11.47 26.27
N HIS A 7 -25.26 10.26 26.42
CA HIS A 7 -24.86 9.84 27.79
C HIS A 7 -23.77 8.77 27.85
N LEU A 8 -22.55 9.07 27.39
CA LEU A 8 -21.39 8.27 27.75
C LEU A 8 -20.79 8.84 29.03
N THR A 9 -20.65 8.00 30.04
CA THR A 9 -19.92 8.35 31.27
C THR A 9 -18.43 8.53 30.96
N ARG A 10 -17.71 9.31 31.79
CA ARG A 10 -16.25 9.51 31.61
C ARG A 10 -15.49 8.18 31.56
N SER A 11 -15.89 7.19 32.36
CA SER A 11 -15.32 5.83 32.34
C SER A 11 -15.59 5.10 31.03
N GLN A 12 -16.80 5.20 30.46
CA GLN A 12 -17.11 4.62 29.15
C GLN A 12 -16.33 5.31 28.02
N VAL A 13 -16.16 6.64 28.08
CA VAL A 13 -15.33 7.37 27.10
C VAL A 13 -13.87 6.92 27.18
N ILE A 14 -13.32 6.78 28.39
CA ILE A 14 -11.94 6.30 28.59
C ILE A 14 -11.77 4.89 28.01
N ALA A 15 -12.67 3.96 28.35
CA ALA A 15 -12.63 2.60 27.83
C ALA A 15 -12.71 2.54 26.30
N LEU A 16 -13.57 3.35 25.69
CA LEU A 16 -13.69 3.43 24.22
C LEU A 16 -12.42 4.02 23.56
N LEU A 17 -11.74 4.97 24.21
CA LEU A 17 -10.48 5.52 23.72
C LEU A 17 -9.35 4.49 23.81
N GLU A 18 -9.26 3.76 24.92
CA GLU A 18 -8.30 2.67 25.10
C GLU A 18 -8.52 1.54 24.08
N GLU A 19 -9.78 1.18 23.82
CA GLU A 19 -10.15 0.19 22.80
C GLU A 19 -9.75 0.68 21.40
N ARG A 20 -10.09 1.93 21.04
CA ARG A 20 -9.68 2.54 19.77
C ARG A 20 -8.16 2.50 19.59
N ASP A 21 -7.41 2.84 20.64
CA ASP A 21 -5.95 2.88 20.57
C ASP A 21 -5.36 1.48 20.40
N THR A 22 -5.92 0.49 21.11
CA THR A 22 -5.56 -0.93 20.95
C THR A 22 -5.88 -1.44 19.55
N LEU A 23 -7.05 -1.11 19.01
CA LEU A 23 -7.46 -1.50 17.66
C LEU A 23 -6.58 -0.85 16.59
N ARG A 24 -6.27 0.44 16.73
CA ARG A 24 -5.37 1.15 15.82
C ARG A 24 -3.96 0.55 15.82
N GLU A 25 -3.46 0.19 17.00
CA GLU A 25 -2.16 -0.48 17.11
C GLU A 25 -2.20 -1.88 16.48
N THR A 26 -3.27 -2.63 16.69
CA THR A 26 -3.46 -3.95 16.05
C THR A 26 -3.48 -3.83 14.54
N ILE A 27 -4.21 -2.85 14.00
CA ILE A 27 -4.25 -2.56 12.56
C ILE A 27 -2.84 -2.24 12.06
N ARG A 28 -2.09 -1.37 12.76
CA ARG A 28 -0.71 -1.03 12.39
C ARG A 28 0.20 -2.26 12.34
N GLN A 29 0.11 -3.14 13.34
CA GLN A 29 0.89 -4.38 13.39
C GLN A 29 0.53 -5.33 12.25
N LEU A 30 -0.77 -5.48 11.95
CA LEU A 30 -1.23 -6.30 10.83
C LEU A 30 -0.79 -5.71 9.49
N GLU A 31 -0.87 -4.40 9.33
CA GLU A 31 -0.42 -3.70 8.13
C GLU A 31 1.08 -3.88 7.89
N ASP A 32 1.91 -3.80 8.94
CA ASP A 32 3.37 -4.00 8.84
C ASP A 32 3.72 -5.43 8.39
N ILE A 33 3.00 -6.43 8.90
CA ILE A 33 3.17 -7.84 8.49
C ILE A 33 2.69 -8.06 7.04
N LEU A 34 1.56 -7.46 6.67
CA LEU A 34 0.90 -7.74 5.40
C LEU A 34 1.42 -6.90 4.22
N VAL A 35 1.96 -5.71 4.48
CA VAL A 35 2.53 -4.80 3.47
C VAL A 35 3.84 -4.24 4.01
N PRO A 36 4.90 -5.06 4.07
CA PRO A 36 6.16 -4.64 4.66
C PRO A 36 6.71 -3.41 3.93
N PHE A 37 7.20 -2.44 4.70
CA PHE A 37 7.84 -1.27 4.13
C PHE A 37 9.12 -1.69 3.41
N MET A 38 9.15 -1.50 2.10
CA MET A 38 10.36 -1.67 1.28
C MET A 38 10.74 -0.38 0.57
N VAL A 39 12.04 -0.13 0.51
CA VAL A 39 12.61 0.96 -0.30
C VAL A 39 12.54 0.54 -1.76
N LEU A 40 12.06 1.43 -2.61
CA LEU A 40 12.03 1.20 -4.06
C LEU A 40 13.13 2.03 -4.71
N PRO A 41 13.77 1.51 -5.77
CA PRO A 41 14.84 2.21 -6.47
C PRO A 41 14.43 3.60 -6.92
N LYS A 42 15.28 4.59 -6.66
CA LYS A 42 15.04 5.98 -7.07
C LYS A 42 15.00 6.14 -8.60
N ASP A 43 15.71 5.28 -9.31
CA ASP A 43 15.78 5.25 -10.78
C ASP A 43 14.43 5.05 -11.45
N TRP A 44 13.47 4.42 -10.75
CA TRP A 44 12.11 4.25 -11.27
C TRP A 44 11.29 5.54 -11.24
N ARG A 45 11.77 6.58 -10.54
CA ARG A 45 11.15 7.92 -10.46
C ARG A 45 9.67 7.86 -10.09
N LEU A 46 9.28 6.90 -9.26
CA LEU A 46 7.90 6.73 -8.79
C LEU A 46 7.54 7.83 -7.78
N THR A 47 6.36 8.43 -7.93
CA THR A 47 5.76 9.33 -6.94
C THR A 47 5.36 8.54 -5.70
N THR A 48 5.10 9.22 -4.57
CA THR A 48 4.68 8.56 -3.32
C THR A 48 3.47 7.64 -3.49
N SER A 49 2.46 8.06 -4.27
CA SER A 49 1.26 7.24 -4.55
C SER A 49 1.59 6.02 -5.42
N GLU A 50 2.44 6.19 -6.43
CA GLU A 50 2.88 5.07 -7.29
C GLU A 50 3.75 4.08 -6.51
N GLN A 51 4.58 4.55 -5.57
CA GLN A 51 5.34 3.68 -4.67
C GLN A 51 4.43 2.86 -3.77
N ARG A 52 3.38 3.46 -3.18
CA ARG A 52 2.36 2.71 -2.40
C ARG A 52 1.71 1.63 -3.24
N MET A 53 1.28 1.97 -4.45
CA MET A 53 0.67 1.02 -5.38
C MET A 53 1.62 -0.13 -5.73
N MET A 54 2.89 0.16 -5.98
CA MET A 54 3.91 -0.85 -6.28
C MET A 54 4.17 -1.79 -5.10
N ARG A 55 4.24 -1.24 -3.87
CA ARG A 55 4.35 -2.05 -2.65
C ARG A 55 3.13 -2.97 -2.47
N ALA A 56 1.92 -2.46 -2.71
CA ALA A 56 0.70 -3.24 -2.64
C ALA A 56 0.65 -4.39 -3.68
N LEU A 57 1.15 -4.13 -4.90
CA LEU A 57 1.32 -5.16 -5.93
C LEU A 57 2.28 -6.25 -5.47
N ARG A 58 3.44 -5.88 -4.93
CA ARG A 58 4.43 -6.85 -4.44
C ARG A 58 3.92 -7.65 -3.23
N ALA A 59 3.20 -7.00 -2.31
CA ALA A 59 2.61 -7.65 -1.14
C ALA A 59 1.50 -8.64 -1.50
N SER A 60 0.80 -8.41 -2.62
CA SER A 60 -0.23 -9.33 -3.12
C SER A 60 0.35 -10.46 -3.98
N ALA A 61 1.61 -10.35 -4.42
CA ALA A 61 2.28 -11.34 -5.24
C ALA A 61 2.60 -12.61 -4.42
N PRO A 62 2.48 -13.81 -5.01
CA PRO A 62 2.24 -14.11 -6.43
C PRO A 62 0.76 -14.08 -6.85
N GLY A 63 -0.16 -13.69 -5.97
CA GLY A 63 -1.59 -13.57 -6.25
C GLY A 63 -1.98 -12.30 -7.03
N ILE A 64 -3.29 -12.04 -7.08
CA ILE A 64 -3.87 -10.87 -7.75
C ILE A 64 -4.08 -9.77 -6.71
N LEU A 65 -3.54 -8.58 -6.96
CA LEU A 65 -3.98 -7.36 -6.29
C LEU A 65 -5.36 -6.98 -6.84
N HIS A 66 -6.40 -7.26 -6.05
CA HIS A 66 -7.77 -6.90 -6.38
C HIS A 66 -7.96 -5.37 -6.39
N LYS A 67 -8.85 -4.87 -7.26
CA LYS A 67 -9.12 -3.43 -7.38
C LYS A 67 -9.53 -2.78 -6.05
N GLU A 68 -10.34 -3.46 -5.25
CA GLU A 68 -10.77 -3.00 -3.93
C GLU A 68 -9.60 -2.84 -2.96
N ARG A 69 -8.70 -3.84 -2.91
CA ARG A 69 -7.50 -3.78 -2.07
C ARG A 69 -6.53 -2.70 -2.53
N ALA A 70 -6.42 -2.48 -3.84
CA ALA A 70 -5.61 -1.38 -4.39
C ALA A 70 -6.16 -0.01 -3.99
N MET A 71 -7.48 0.17 -3.99
CA MET A 71 -8.15 1.39 -3.54
C MET A 71 -7.84 1.67 -2.07
N ILE A 72 -8.00 0.67 -1.20
CA ILE A 72 -7.70 0.76 0.23
C ILE A 72 -6.22 1.10 0.44
N ALA A 73 -5.30 0.47 -0.30
CA ALA A 73 -3.87 0.72 -0.14
C ALA A 73 -3.43 2.13 -0.58
N MET A 74 -4.11 2.75 -1.54
CA MET A 74 -3.75 4.08 -2.02
C MET A 74 -4.40 5.20 -1.22
N TYR A 75 -5.68 5.05 -0.88
CA TYR A 75 -6.50 6.11 -0.27
C TYR A 75 -6.90 5.85 1.18
N GLY A 76 -6.62 4.67 1.73
CA GLY A 76 -7.09 4.28 3.07
C GLY A 76 -8.62 4.11 3.10
N THR A 77 -9.23 4.42 4.25
CA THR A 77 -10.69 4.50 4.45
C THR A 77 -11.22 5.93 4.25
N TRP A 78 -10.66 6.69 3.30
CA TRP A 78 -11.14 8.05 3.00
C TRP A 78 -12.43 8.01 2.17
N GLU A 79 -13.44 8.78 2.59
CA GLU A 79 -14.75 8.87 1.93
C GLU A 79 -14.68 9.58 0.56
N ASP A 80 -13.71 10.48 0.35
CA ASP A 80 -13.47 11.18 -0.93
C ASP A 80 -12.51 10.41 -1.86
N ALA A 81 -12.51 9.08 -1.78
CA ALA A 81 -11.66 8.26 -2.63
C ALA A 81 -12.01 8.48 -4.11
N PRO A 82 -11.02 8.81 -4.96
CA PRO A 82 -11.26 9.01 -6.39
C PRO A 82 -11.81 7.74 -7.06
N GLU A 83 -12.58 7.87 -8.15
CA GLU A 83 -13.18 6.72 -8.86
C GLU A 83 -12.19 5.58 -9.13
N GLN A 84 -12.66 4.33 -9.10
CA GLN A 84 -11.85 3.12 -9.37
C GLN A 84 -11.01 3.20 -10.68
N LYS A 85 -11.47 3.99 -11.67
CA LYS A 85 -10.75 4.24 -12.92
C LYS A 85 -9.39 4.91 -12.74
N ILE A 86 -9.17 5.61 -11.63
CA ILE A 86 -7.91 6.29 -11.34
C ILE A 86 -6.81 5.26 -11.00
N VAL A 87 -7.17 4.10 -10.45
CA VAL A 87 -6.25 3.00 -10.18
C VAL A 87 -5.63 2.46 -11.47
N ASP A 88 -6.45 2.30 -12.52
CA ASP A 88 -6.00 1.84 -13.84
C ASP A 88 -4.99 2.84 -14.44
N VAL A 89 -5.20 4.15 -14.25
CA VAL A 89 -4.27 5.21 -14.69
C VAL A 89 -2.93 5.13 -13.95
N PHE A 90 -2.93 4.84 -12.64
CA PHE A 90 -1.70 4.63 -11.88
C PHE A 90 -0.92 3.42 -12.40
N ILE A 91 -1.58 2.31 -12.73
CA ILE A 91 -0.90 1.16 -13.35
C ILE A 91 -0.31 1.51 -14.71
N CYS A 92 -1.03 2.28 -15.55
CA CYS A 92 -0.48 2.76 -16.81
C CYS A 92 0.77 3.64 -16.61
N LYS A 93 0.75 4.53 -15.61
CA LYS A 93 1.91 5.37 -15.27
C LYS A 93 3.09 4.55 -14.76
N ILE A 94 2.85 3.59 -13.86
CA ILE A 94 3.89 2.71 -13.31
C ILE A 94 4.53 1.88 -14.42
N ARG A 95 3.72 1.23 -15.29
CA ARG A 95 4.24 0.45 -16.43
C ARG A 95 5.15 1.28 -17.32
N ARG A 96 4.76 2.53 -17.62
CA ARG A 96 5.59 3.45 -18.41
C ARG A 96 6.92 3.75 -17.71
N LYS A 97 6.90 4.07 -16.42
CA LYS A 97 8.12 4.36 -15.65
C LYS A 97 9.05 3.16 -15.52
N LEU A 98 8.50 1.96 -15.32
CA LEU A 98 9.25 0.71 -15.31
C LEU A 98 9.93 0.43 -16.65
N MET A 99 9.26 0.77 -17.76
CA MET A 99 9.83 0.67 -19.11
C MET A 99 10.94 1.70 -19.35
N GLU A 100 10.72 2.96 -18.92
CA GLU A 100 11.73 4.03 -19.00
C GLU A 100 12.98 3.72 -18.19
N ALA A 101 12.82 3.11 -17.01
CA ALA A 101 13.91 2.60 -16.18
C ALA A 101 14.52 1.28 -16.71
N GLN A 102 14.12 0.84 -17.91
CA GLN A 102 14.60 -0.39 -18.58
C GLN A 102 14.50 -1.64 -17.71
N THR A 103 13.54 -1.67 -16.79
CA THR A 103 13.27 -2.84 -15.98
C THR A 103 12.53 -3.88 -16.82
N ARG A 104 12.80 -5.16 -16.57
CA ARG A 104 12.07 -6.28 -17.18
C ARG A 104 10.86 -6.71 -16.35
N ILE A 105 10.34 -5.82 -15.51
CA ILE A 105 9.22 -6.07 -14.61
C ILE A 105 7.92 -5.87 -15.40
N HIS A 106 7.09 -6.91 -15.45
CA HIS A 106 5.81 -6.90 -16.11
C HIS A 106 4.65 -7.00 -15.10
N ILE A 107 3.70 -6.06 -15.24
CA ILE A 107 2.44 -6.06 -14.51
C ILE A 107 1.36 -6.52 -15.48
N GLU A 108 0.73 -7.65 -15.22
CA GLU A 108 -0.36 -8.19 -16.03
C GLU A 108 -1.73 -7.68 -15.52
N THR A 109 -2.61 -7.33 -16.45
CA THR A 109 -4.01 -6.98 -16.11
C THR A 109 -4.87 -8.24 -16.13
N ILE A 110 -5.51 -8.56 -15.02
CA ILE A 110 -6.56 -9.57 -14.96
C ILE A 110 -7.92 -8.87 -15.03
N TRP A 111 -8.53 -8.92 -16.21
CA TRP A 111 -9.81 -8.26 -16.50
C TRP A 111 -10.88 -8.62 -15.47
N GLY A 112 -11.55 -7.58 -14.95
CA GLY A 112 -12.60 -7.73 -13.94
C GLY A 112 -12.12 -8.08 -12.53
N ARG A 113 -10.82 -8.28 -12.28
CA ARG A 113 -10.29 -8.61 -10.94
C ARG A 113 -9.26 -7.61 -10.43
N GLY A 114 -8.25 -7.28 -11.23
CA GLY A 114 -7.15 -6.42 -10.81
C GLY A 114 -5.86 -6.71 -11.56
N TRP A 115 -4.73 -6.75 -10.86
CA TRP A 115 -3.40 -6.87 -11.46
C TRP A 115 -2.53 -7.90 -10.75
N ARG A 116 -1.59 -8.48 -11.48
CA ARG A 116 -0.57 -9.38 -10.89
C ARG A 116 0.81 -9.08 -11.45
N LEU A 117 1.83 -9.36 -10.66
CA LEU A 117 3.21 -9.46 -11.15
C LEU A 117 3.43 -10.88 -11.69
N THR A 118 4.11 -11.01 -12.84
CA THR A 118 4.46 -12.34 -13.34
C THR A 118 5.50 -12.99 -12.41
N PRO A 119 5.59 -14.32 -12.35
CA PRO A 119 6.62 -14.99 -11.56
C PRO A 119 8.04 -14.53 -11.87
N GLU A 120 8.40 -14.29 -13.14
CA GLU A 120 9.73 -13.75 -13.47
C GLU A 120 9.90 -12.32 -12.95
N SER A 121 8.84 -11.51 -13.07
CA SER A 121 8.84 -10.11 -12.64
C SER A 121 9.04 -9.97 -11.13
N ILE A 122 8.51 -10.91 -10.33
CA ILE A 122 8.70 -10.94 -8.87
C ILE A 122 10.18 -11.15 -8.54
N GLN A 123 10.84 -12.10 -9.20
CA GLN A 123 12.26 -12.40 -8.97
C GLN A 123 13.15 -11.21 -9.36
N ILE A 124 12.86 -10.58 -10.50
CA ILE A 124 13.58 -9.39 -10.98
C ILE A 124 13.37 -8.22 -10.01
N PHE A 125 12.13 -8.01 -9.56
CA PHE A 125 11.79 -6.98 -8.60
C PHE A 125 12.57 -7.17 -7.29
N ASP A 126 12.53 -8.38 -6.72
CA ASP A 126 13.20 -8.67 -5.44
C ASP A 126 14.72 -8.52 -5.57
N GLY A 127 15.30 -8.94 -6.69
CA GLY A 127 16.73 -8.76 -6.95
C GLY A 127 17.14 -7.29 -7.04
N ILE A 128 16.37 -6.45 -7.74
CA ILE A 128 16.66 -5.02 -7.86
C ILE A 128 16.47 -4.32 -6.50
N VAL A 129 15.39 -4.62 -5.78
CA VAL A 129 15.10 -4.01 -4.47
C VAL A 129 16.15 -4.43 -3.43
N ALA A 130 16.59 -5.68 -3.44
CA ALA A 130 17.65 -6.13 -2.54
C ALA A 130 19.01 -5.46 -2.84
N ALA A 131 19.33 -5.22 -4.12
CA ALA A 131 20.54 -4.51 -4.52
C ALA A 131 20.51 -3.03 -4.08
N ASP A 132 19.39 -2.33 -4.31
CA ASP A 132 19.23 -0.91 -3.93
C ASP A 132 19.11 -0.73 -2.40
N ALA A 133 18.53 -1.70 -1.70
CA ALA A 133 18.48 -1.69 -0.23
C ALA A 133 19.88 -1.84 0.40
N ALA A 134 20.85 -2.46 -0.28
CA ALA A 134 22.23 -2.52 0.19
C ALA A 134 22.92 -1.15 0.13
N ASP A 135 22.51 -0.29 -0.80
CA ASP A 135 23.03 1.08 -0.97
C ASP A 135 22.37 2.10 -0.02
N TYR A 136 21.30 1.72 0.68
CA TYR A 136 20.63 2.57 1.66
C TYR A 136 20.69 1.94 3.07
N PRO A 137 21.64 2.34 3.94
CA PRO A 137 21.67 1.83 5.30
C PRO A 137 20.34 2.15 5.99
N ALA A 138 19.77 1.13 6.63
CA ALA A 138 18.45 1.13 7.26
C ALA A 138 18.15 2.44 8.03
N TRP A 139 17.47 3.39 7.38
CA TRP A 139 17.02 4.61 8.03
C TRP A 139 15.88 4.25 9.01
N PRO A 140 15.86 4.79 10.25
CA PRO A 140 15.04 4.24 11.30
C PRO A 140 13.56 4.53 11.04
N SER A 141 12.74 3.51 11.26
CA SER A 141 11.28 3.47 11.20
C SER A 141 10.55 4.47 12.14
N ALA A 142 11.28 5.26 12.92
CA ALA A 142 10.74 6.07 14.02
C ALA A 142 10.05 7.39 13.61
N GLU A 143 10.32 7.94 12.42
CA GLU A 143 9.82 9.29 12.03
C GLU A 143 8.53 9.31 11.19
N ARG A 144 7.85 8.17 11.00
CA ARG A 144 6.66 8.10 10.12
C ARG A 144 5.30 8.25 10.82
N ALA A 145 5.27 8.93 11.96
CA ALA A 145 4.04 9.39 12.61
C ALA A 145 4.09 10.91 12.81
N ALA A 146 3.99 11.67 11.72
CA ALA A 146 3.67 13.10 11.71
C ALA A 146 2.78 13.40 10.48
#